data_AF-A0A7G1IJI6-F1
#
_entry.id   AF-A0A7G1IJI6-F1
#
_cell.length_a   1.000
_cell.length_b   1.000
_cell.length_c   1.000
_cell.angle_alpha   90.00
_cell.angle_beta   90.00
_cell.angle_gamma   90.00
#
_symmetry.space_group_name_H-M   'P 1'
#
loop_
_entity.id
_entity.type
_entity.pdbx_description
1 polymer ?
#
loop_
_entity_poly.entity_id
_entity_poly.type
_entity_poly.pdbx_seq_one_letter_code
_entity_poly.pdbx_strand_id
1 'polypeptide(L)'
;MLAEIAPDLVVGDNRLSLSASARLAGIPYIAIANAYWSPYARRRFPLPDTLWTRLLGVRLVTFLFWLYRPLIFALYCLPLNWVRRRHGLPTLGWNLCRIFTDGDYTLYADVPELVPTYDLPAHHRYLGPVLWSPAVRPPPWWDSLPADRPIIYATLGSSGGTNLLQVVLDALADLPVTVIAATADRSDLSNVPANAFVADYLPGEAAAARSAVVVCNGGSLTTQQALLAGVPVVGIASNLDQHLNMEALERAGAGMLLRTERLSRRRVADAVQRALGDAGYRQAALRLAEALGRDFDGFSQHVHTALHLRPDNMARGVATEGR
;
A
#
# COMPACT_ATOMS: atom_id res chain seq x y z
N MET A 1 -26.12 6.58 10.66
CA MET A 1 -25.64 6.02 9.38
C MET A 1 -25.97 4.54 9.21
N LEU A 2 -25.27 3.55 9.81
CA LEU A 2 -25.59 2.12 9.54
C LEU A 2 -27.03 1.75 9.90
N ALA A 3 -27.54 2.24 11.03
CA ALA A 3 -28.94 2.04 11.44
C ALA A 3 -29.96 2.77 10.54
N GLU A 4 -29.54 3.83 9.84
CA GLU A 4 -30.42 4.61 8.95
C GLU A 4 -30.46 4.00 7.55
N ILE A 5 -29.31 3.52 7.05
CA ILE A 5 -29.18 2.91 5.73
C ILE A 5 -29.67 1.44 5.75
N ALA A 6 -29.49 0.75 6.89
CA ALA A 6 -29.77 -0.68 7.07
C ALA A 6 -29.20 -1.56 5.94
N PRO A 7 -27.88 -1.49 5.64
CA PRO A 7 -27.31 -2.27 4.55
C PRO A 7 -27.26 -3.76 4.90
N ASP A 8 -27.40 -4.62 3.89
CA ASP A 8 -27.24 -6.07 4.05
C ASP A 8 -25.78 -6.49 4.32
N LEU A 9 -24.82 -5.65 3.93
CA LEU A 9 -23.39 -5.89 4.08
C LEU A 9 -22.62 -4.57 4.24
N VAL A 10 -21.60 -4.58 5.10
CA VAL A 10 -20.62 -3.51 5.18
C VAL A 10 -19.31 -3.99 4.55
N VAL A 11 -18.72 -3.17 3.69
CA VAL A 11 -17.38 -3.37 3.13
C VAL A 11 -16.55 -2.15 3.48
N GLY A 12 -15.31 -2.34 3.92
CA GLY A 12 -14.44 -1.21 4.18
C GLY A 12 -12.97 -1.58 4.29
N ASP A 13 -12.13 -0.59 4.05
CA ASP A 13 -10.68 -0.65 4.17
C ASP A 13 -10.20 0.34 5.23
N ASN A 14 -9.21 -0.06 6.04
CA ASN A 14 -8.48 0.80 6.98
C ASN A 14 -9.34 1.71 7.91
N ARG A 15 -10.64 1.43 8.07
CA ARG A 15 -11.55 2.13 8.97
C ARG A 15 -11.88 1.23 10.15
N LEU A 16 -10.95 1.22 11.11
CA LEU A 16 -10.89 0.30 12.24
C LEU A 16 -12.19 0.22 13.06
N SER A 17 -12.97 1.30 13.11
CA SER A 17 -14.26 1.32 13.82
C SER A 17 -15.37 0.50 13.14
N LEU A 18 -15.27 0.18 11.84
CA LEU A 18 -16.26 -0.65 11.14
C LEU A 18 -16.35 -2.06 11.72
N SER A 19 -15.20 -2.63 12.12
CA SER A 19 -15.10 -3.91 12.82
C SER A 19 -16.01 -3.98 14.06
N ALA A 20 -16.15 -2.88 14.79
CA ALA A 20 -17.06 -2.79 15.94
C ALA A 20 -18.49 -2.39 15.50
N SER A 21 -18.61 -1.37 14.66
CA SER A 21 -19.89 -0.75 14.31
C SER A 21 -20.82 -1.69 13.54
N ALA A 22 -20.28 -2.48 12.60
CA ALA A 22 -21.06 -3.45 11.84
C ALA A 22 -21.64 -4.55 12.75
N ARG A 23 -20.83 -5.05 13.69
CA ARG A 23 -21.27 -6.07 14.66
C ARG A 23 -22.31 -5.56 15.64
N LEU A 24 -22.19 -4.32 16.10
CA LEU A 24 -23.21 -3.70 16.94
C LEU A 24 -24.53 -3.50 16.20
N ALA A 25 -24.47 -3.34 14.87
CA ALA A 25 -25.65 -3.27 14.01
C ALA A 25 -26.16 -4.66 13.58
N GLY A 26 -25.45 -5.76 13.89
CA GLY A 26 -25.79 -7.11 13.44
C GLY A 26 -25.59 -7.34 11.94
N ILE A 27 -24.75 -6.53 11.28
CA ILE A 27 -24.54 -6.57 9.83
C ILE A 27 -23.18 -7.23 9.54
N PRO A 28 -23.09 -8.19 8.60
CA PRO A 28 -21.81 -8.79 8.22
C PRO A 28 -20.81 -7.76 7.68
N TYR A 29 -19.53 -7.96 7.99
CA TYR A 29 -18.46 -7.04 7.60
C TYR A 29 -17.36 -7.72 6.78
N ILE A 30 -17.12 -7.22 5.57
CA ILE A 30 -15.92 -7.52 4.78
C ILE A 30 -14.84 -6.48 5.07
N ALA A 31 -13.72 -6.92 5.64
CA ALA A 31 -12.53 -6.09 5.80
C ALA A 31 -11.61 -6.25 4.57
N ILE A 32 -11.28 -5.13 3.91
CA ILE A 32 -10.26 -5.09 2.86
C ILE A 32 -8.97 -4.53 3.46
N ALA A 33 -7.86 -5.23 3.24
CA ALA A 33 -6.54 -4.80 3.68
C ALA A 33 -5.46 -5.26 2.70
N ASN A 34 -4.26 -4.70 2.80
CA ASN A 34 -3.11 -5.32 2.15
C ASN A 34 -2.65 -6.57 2.92
N ALA A 35 -2.15 -7.58 2.20
CA ALA A 35 -1.69 -8.85 2.76
C ALA A 35 -0.49 -8.66 3.71
N TYR A 36 0.27 -7.57 3.57
CA TYR A 36 1.32 -7.22 4.54
C TYR A 36 0.75 -6.68 5.88
N TRP A 37 -0.56 -6.66 6.06
CA TRP A 37 -1.21 -6.55 7.38
C TRP A 37 -1.82 -7.86 7.87
N SER A 38 -1.85 -8.92 7.06
CA SER A 38 -2.37 -10.24 7.44
C SER A 38 -1.61 -10.85 8.64
N PRO A 39 -2.28 -11.29 9.72
CA PRO A 39 -1.63 -12.05 10.79
C PRO A 39 -0.90 -13.32 10.31
N TYR A 40 -1.24 -13.79 9.11
CA TYR A 40 -0.77 -15.02 8.48
C TYR A 40 0.41 -14.81 7.53
N ALA A 41 0.82 -13.57 7.28
CA ALA A 41 2.00 -13.28 6.46
C ALA A 41 3.25 -13.16 7.33
N ARG A 42 4.31 -13.87 6.94
CA ARG A 42 5.61 -13.83 7.61
C ARG A 42 6.37 -12.58 7.17
N ARG A 43 6.60 -11.65 8.09
CA ARG A 43 7.34 -10.41 7.84
C ARG A 43 8.09 -9.94 9.08
N ARG A 44 9.03 -9.05 8.84
CA ARG A 44 9.55 -8.14 9.87
C ARG A 44 8.85 -6.81 9.71
N PHE A 45 8.59 -6.12 10.82
CA PHE A 45 8.11 -4.75 10.77
C PHE A 45 9.32 -3.82 10.66
N PRO A 46 9.48 -3.07 9.57
CA PRO A 46 10.55 -2.09 9.45
C PRO A 46 10.40 -0.99 10.48
N LEU A 47 11.52 -0.36 10.82
CA LEU A 47 11.49 0.92 11.49
C LEU A 47 10.92 1.96 10.49
N PRO A 48 9.80 2.65 10.79
CA PRO A 48 9.35 3.78 9.97
C PRO A 48 10.33 4.95 10.07
N ASP A 49 10.18 5.98 9.24
CA ASP A 49 11.07 7.14 9.34
C ASP A 49 10.82 7.85 10.68
N THR A 50 11.91 8.19 11.37
CA THR A 50 11.84 8.83 12.68
C THR A 50 13.04 9.71 12.93
N LEU A 51 12.83 10.87 13.55
CA LEU A 51 13.89 11.85 13.84
C LEU A 51 15.00 11.26 14.73
N TRP A 52 14.68 10.24 15.54
CA TRP A 52 15.64 9.59 16.42
C TRP A 52 16.78 8.90 15.68
N THR A 53 16.57 8.44 14.44
CA THR A 53 17.64 7.79 13.65
C THR A 53 18.79 8.75 13.34
N ARG A 54 18.49 10.04 13.19
CA ARG A 54 19.48 11.10 12.98
C ARG A 54 20.27 11.41 14.26
N LEU A 55 19.60 11.35 15.41
CA LEU A 55 20.19 11.72 16.70
C LEU A 55 20.98 10.58 17.34
N LEU A 56 20.45 9.36 17.31
CA LEU A 56 20.99 8.20 18.04
C LEU A 56 21.61 7.14 17.12
N GLY A 57 21.52 7.35 15.80
CA GLY A 57 22.02 6.41 14.80
C GLY A 57 21.05 5.25 14.53
N VAL A 58 21.00 4.80 13.27
CA VAL A 58 20.03 3.79 12.81
C VAL A 58 20.17 2.44 13.52
N ARG A 59 21.39 1.99 13.83
CA ARG A 59 21.59 0.68 14.49
C ARG A 59 20.94 0.63 15.86
N LEU A 60 21.18 1.65 16.68
CA LEU A 60 20.62 1.73 18.03
C LEU A 60 19.11 1.87 18.00
N VAL A 61 18.57 2.78 17.18
CA VAL A 61 17.13 3.02 17.10
C VAL A 61 16.39 1.78 16.56
N THR A 62 16.96 1.08 15.58
CA THR A 62 16.39 -0.18 15.07
C THR A 62 16.35 -1.24 16.16
N PHE A 63 17.43 -1.37 16.95
CA PHE A 63 17.48 -2.29 18.08
C PHE A 63 16.43 -1.96 19.15
N LEU A 64 16.32 -0.68 19.54
CA LEU A 64 15.32 -0.21 20.50
C LEU A 64 13.90 -0.43 19.98
N PHE A 65 13.64 -0.12 18.72
CA PHE A 65 12.34 -0.39 18.11
C PHE A 65 12.00 -1.87 18.15
N TRP A 66 12.93 -2.76 17.82
CA TRP A 66 12.69 -4.20 17.90
C TRP A 66 12.33 -4.65 19.32
N LEU A 67 13.00 -4.11 20.34
CA LEU A 67 12.74 -4.41 21.75
C LEU A 67 11.35 -3.90 22.21
N TYR A 68 11.00 -2.66 21.86
CA TYR A 68 9.77 -2.00 22.33
C TYR A 68 8.56 -2.16 21.41
N ARG A 69 8.73 -2.69 20.19
CA ARG A 69 7.66 -2.87 19.22
C ARG A 69 6.42 -3.58 19.78
N PRO A 70 6.53 -4.68 20.55
CA PRO A 70 5.34 -5.32 21.13
C PRO A 70 4.51 -4.37 22.00
N LEU A 71 5.19 -3.52 22.79
CA LEU A 71 4.53 -2.50 23.62
C LEU A 71 3.90 -1.41 22.76
N ILE A 72 4.63 -0.89 21.77
CA ILE A 72 4.12 0.12 20.84
C ILE A 72 2.85 -0.40 20.14
N PHE A 73 2.88 -1.63 19.65
CA PHE A 73 1.74 -2.25 18.97
C PHE A 73 0.57 -2.45 19.94
N ALA A 74 0.83 -2.88 21.17
CA ALA A 74 -0.20 -2.99 22.20
C ALA A 74 -0.87 -1.63 22.47
N LEU A 75 -0.10 -0.53 22.51
CA LEU A 75 -0.64 0.82 22.66
C LEU A 75 -1.55 1.22 21.49
N TYR A 76 -1.17 0.90 20.24
CA TYR A 76 -2.03 1.14 19.08
C TYR A 76 -3.32 0.30 19.09
N CYS A 77 -3.33 -0.85 19.77
CA CYS A 77 -4.53 -1.68 19.91
C CYS A 77 -5.51 -1.13 20.96
N LEU A 78 -5.03 -0.31 21.93
CA LEU A 78 -5.83 0.15 23.06
C LEU A 78 -7.12 0.88 22.66
N PRO A 79 -7.12 1.87 21.74
CA PRO A 79 -8.32 2.64 21.44
C PRO A 79 -9.46 1.77 20.93
N LEU A 80 -9.20 0.87 19.96
CA LEU A 80 -10.24 0.00 19.42
C LEU A 80 -10.70 -1.03 20.46
N ASN A 81 -9.78 -1.62 21.22
CA ASN A 81 -10.15 -2.56 22.29
C ASN A 81 -10.99 -1.88 23.38
N TRP A 82 -10.70 -0.62 23.70
CA TRP A 82 -11.51 0.17 24.63
C TRP A 82 -12.92 0.40 24.09
N VAL A 83 -13.06 0.83 22.83
CA VAL A 83 -14.38 0.99 22.18
C VAL A 83 -15.15 -0.33 22.20
N ARG A 84 -14.51 -1.44 21.80
CA ARG A 84 -15.13 -2.77 21.78
C ARG A 84 -15.63 -3.17 23.18
N ARG A 85 -14.80 -3.02 24.22
CA ARG A 85 -15.20 -3.31 25.61
C ARG A 85 -16.37 -2.43 26.08
N ARG A 86 -16.34 -1.13 25.78
CA ARG A 86 -17.41 -0.19 26.15
C ARG A 86 -18.77 -0.59 25.58
N HIS A 87 -18.78 -1.27 24.43
CA HIS A 87 -19.99 -1.75 23.77
C HIS A 87 -20.20 -3.27 23.92
N GLY A 88 -19.55 -3.93 24.89
CA GLY A 88 -19.77 -5.35 25.19
C GLY A 88 -19.17 -6.33 24.18
N LEU A 89 -18.33 -5.88 23.24
CA LEU A 89 -17.64 -6.74 22.28
C LEU A 89 -16.31 -7.27 22.86
N PRO A 90 -15.90 -8.51 22.51
CA PRO A 90 -14.60 -9.04 22.90
C PRO A 90 -13.46 -8.24 22.27
N THR A 91 -12.36 -8.08 23.01
CA THR A 91 -11.13 -7.46 22.49
C THR A 91 -10.49 -8.31 21.40
N LEU A 92 -9.72 -7.69 20.51
CA LEU A 92 -8.94 -8.36 19.47
C LEU A 92 -7.51 -8.74 19.93
N GLY A 93 -7.21 -8.51 21.21
CA GLY A 93 -5.89 -8.72 21.80
C GLY A 93 -4.90 -7.61 21.42
N TRP A 94 -3.61 -7.94 21.44
CA TRP A 94 -2.50 -6.98 21.28
C TRP A 94 -1.77 -7.12 19.93
N ASN A 95 -2.34 -7.89 19.01
CA ASN A 95 -1.79 -8.06 17.68
C ASN A 95 -2.35 -6.98 16.75
N LEU A 96 -1.51 -6.02 16.38
CA LEU A 96 -1.88 -4.92 15.49
C LEU A 96 -2.41 -5.41 14.14
N CYS A 97 -1.90 -6.53 13.61
CA CYS A 97 -2.44 -7.12 12.38
C CYS A 97 -3.90 -7.54 12.52
N ARG A 98 -4.29 -8.10 13.67
CA ARG A 98 -5.70 -8.43 13.92
C ARG A 98 -6.56 -7.19 13.96
N ILE A 99 -6.06 -6.08 14.50
CA ILE A 99 -6.78 -4.80 14.49
C ILE A 99 -7.07 -4.33 13.06
N PHE A 100 -6.08 -4.39 12.16
CA PHE A 100 -6.24 -3.93 10.78
C PHE A 100 -7.07 -4.85 9.90
N THR A 101 -7.15 -6.15 10.22
CA THR A 101 -7.77 -7.15 9.33
C THR A 101 -8.99 -7.84 9.94
N ASP A 102 -9.51 -7.38 11.07
CA ASP A 102 -10.68 -7.97 11.72
C ASP A 102 -11.95 -7.72 10.89
N GLY A 103 -12.52 -8.78 10.34
CA GLY A 103 -13.77 -8.81 9.59
C GLY A 103 -14.45 -10.16 9.79
N ASP A 104 -15.71 -10.28 9.38
CA ASP A 104 -16.37 -11.59 9.29
C ASP A 104 -15.89 -12.34 8.04
N TYR A 105 -15.46 -11.58 7.03
CA TYR A 105 -14.70 -12.04 5.87
C TYR A 105 -13.58 -11.03 5.58
N THR A 106 -12.37 -11.49 5.28
CA THR A 106 -11.21 -10.62 5.08
C THR A 106 -10.61 -10.84 3.71
N LEU A 107 -10.52 -9.76 2.95
CA LEU A 107 -10.02 -9.74 1.59
C LEU A 107 -8.69 -9.00 1.52
N TYR A 108 -7.69 -9.64 0.92
CA TYR A 108 -6.39 -9.04 0.70
C TYR A 108 -6.30 -8.45 -0.70
N ALA A 109 -6.20 -7.13 -0.79
CA ALA A 109 -6.00 -6.41 -2.04
C ALA A 109 -4.53 -6.52 -2.50
N ASP A 110 -4.07 -7.75 -2.77
CA ASP A 110 -2.70 -8.13 -3.10
C ASP A 110 -2.69 -9.49 -3.81
N VAL A 111 -1.50 -10.03 -4.09
CA VAL A 111 -1.27 -11.39 -4.58
C VAL A 111 -0.28 -12.16 -3.71
N PRO A 112 -0.40 -13.50 -3.59
CA PRO A 112 0.51 -14.34 -2.81
C PRO A 112 1.99 -14.20 -3.19
N GLU A 113 2.27 -13.92 -4.47
CA GLU A 113 3.61 -13.79 -5.03
C GLU A 113 4.33 -12.54 -4.51
N LEU A 114 3.57 -11.50 -4.16
CA LEU A 114 4.11 -10.28 -3.56
C LEU A 114 4.22 -10.42 -2.04
N VAL A 115 3.12 -10.88 -1.40
CA VAL A 115 3.07 -11.10 0.04
C VAL A 115 2.46 -12.47 0.34
N PRO A 116 3.29 -13.50 0.58
CA PRO A 116 2.79 -14.84 0.87
C PRO A 116 2.19 -14.90 2.28
N THR A 117 1.06 -15.60 2.40
CA THR A 117 0.40 -15.94 3.66
C THR A 117 0.42 -17.46 3.87
N TYR A 118 0.34 -17.88 5.14
CA TYR A 118 0.45 -19.28 5.56
C TYR A 118 -0.66 -19.62 6.54
N ASP A 119 -1.22 -20.83 6.45
CA ASP A 119 -2.29 -21.29 7.34
C ASP A 119 -3.50 -20.35 7.35
N LEU A 120 -3.88 -19.87 6.16
CA LEU A 120 -4.89 -18.85 6.00
C LEU A 120 -6.30 -19.40 6.28
N PRO A 121 -7.10 -18.78 7.17
CA PRO A 121 -8.44 -19.25 7.48
C PRO A 121 -9.37 -19.22 6.27
N ALA A 122 -10.44 -20.03 6.30
CA ALA A 122 -11.41 -20.09 5.21
C ALA A 122 -12.12 -18.75 4.92
N HIS A 123 -12.25 -17.89 5.93
CA HIS A 123 -12.84 -16.54 5.81
C HIS A 123 -11.83 -15.47 5.36
N HIS A 124 -10.62 -15.86 4.96
CA HIS A 124 -9.61 -14.98 4.40
C HIS A 124 -9.26 -15.38 2.97
N ARG A 125 -9.23 -14.41 2.05
CA ARG A 125 -8.91 -14.62 0.63
C ARG A 125 -8.10 -13.46 0.04
N TYR A 126 -7.37 -13.74 -1.03
CA TYR A 126 -6.84 -12.68 -1.89
C TYR A 126 -7.93 -12.22 -2.86
N LEU A 127 -8.07 -10.91 -2.98
CA LEU A 127 -8.97 -10.22 -3.89
C LEU A 127 -8.28 -9.84 -5.21
N GLY A 128 -6.94 -9.84 -5.23
CA GLY A 128 -6.18 -9.23 -6.32
C GLY A 128 -6.07 -7.71 -6.17
N PRO A 129 -5.57 -7.01 -7.20
CA PRO A 129 -5.39 -5.56 -7.14
C PRO A 129 -6.74 -4.82 -7.14
N VAL A 130 -6.88 -3.82 -6.26
CA VAL A 130 -8.02 -2.90 -6.27
C VAL A 130 -7.56 -1.57 -6.85
N LEU A 131 -7.78 -1.40 -8.15
CA LEU A 131 -7.31 -0.23 -8.87
C LEU A 131 -8.31 0.93 -8.82
N TRP A 132 -7.75 2.13 -8.81
CA TRP A 132 -8.49 3.36 -9.01
C TRP A 132 -7.60 4.39 -9.68
N SER A 133 -8.12 5.03 -10.72
CA SER A 133 -7.52 6.22 -11.33
C SER A 133 -8.56 7.33 -11.40
N PRO A 134 -8.17 8.60 -11.18
CA PRO A 134 -9.08 9.71 -11.35
C PRO A 134 -9.52 9.79 -12.82
N ALA A 135 -10.81 10.02 -13.05
CA ALA A 135 -11.37 10.20 -14.39
C ALA A 135 -11.05 11.61 -14.92
N VAL A 136 -9.76 11.87 -15.16
CA VAL A 136 -9.24 13.15 -15.66
C VAL A 136 -8.87 13.05 -17.13
N ARG A 137 -9.09 14.14 -17.88
CA ARG A 137 -8.57 14.24 -19.24
C ARG A 137 -7.05 14.34 -19.18
N PRO A 138 -6.31 13.63 -20.05
CA PRO A 138 -4.87 13.83 -20.14
C PRO A 138 -4.54 15.30 -20.44
N PRO A 139 -3.41 15.81 -19.93
CA PRO A 139 -3.00 17.20 -20.18
C PRO A 139 -2.62 17.42 -21.65
N PRO A 140 -2.61 18.67 -22.15
CA PRO A 140 -2.38 18.97 -23.57
C PRO A 140 -1.07 18.41 -24.15
N TRP A 141 -0.04 18.25 -23.31
CA TRP A 141 1.27 17.72 -23.70
C TRP A 141 1.33 16.19 -23.78
N TRP A 142 0.29 15.47 -23.35
CA TRP A 142 0.30 14.02 -23.14
C TRP A 142 0.71 13.21 -24.36
N ASP A 143 0.27 13.60 -25.56
CA ASP A 143 0.57 12.90 -26.81
C ASP A 143 1.73 13.54 -27.59
N SER A 144 2.39 14.55 -27.01
CA SER A 144 3.56 15.25 -27.57
C SER A 144 4.85 14.98 -26.79
N LEU A 145 4.87 13.93 -25.97
CA LEU A 145 6.05 13.55 -25.19
C LEU A 145 7.18 13.07 -26.10
N PRO A 146 8.45 13.41 -25.80
CA PRO A 146 9.60 12.88 -26.54
C PRO A 146 9.66 11.35 -26.47
N ALA A 147 9.80 10.70 -27.62
CA ALA A 147 9.86 9.24 -27.75
C ALA A 147 11.30 8.68 -27.80
N ASP A 148 12.31 9.56 -27.82
CA ASP A 148 13.74 9.23 -27.95
C ASP A 148 14.39 8.80 -26.61
N ARG A 149 13.63 8.82 -25.51
CA ARG A 149 14.14 8.59 -24.16
C ARG A 149 13.06 7.94 -23.27
N PRO A 150 13.45 7.19 -22.23
CA PRO A 150 12.49 6.55 -21.34
C PRO A 150 11.69 7.58 -20.54
N ILE A 151 10.42 7.25 -20.28
CA ILE A 151 9.52 8.05 -19.46
C ILE A 151 9.59 7.59 -18.00
N ILE A 152 9.69 8.53 -17.07
CA ILE A 152 9.57 8.29 -15.63
C ILE A 152 8.25 8.90 -15.16
N TYR A 153 7.39 8.11 -14.53
CA TYR A 153 6.20 8.65 -13.89
C TYR A 153 6.48 8.93 -12.41
N ALA A 154 6.34 10.19 -11.99
CA ALA A 154 6.57 10.62 -10.61
C ALA A 154 5.27 11.11 -9.94
N THR A 155 4.89 10.51 -8.82
CA THR A 155 3.79 11.02 -7.99
C THR A 155 3.93 10.60 -6.53
N LEU A 156 3.79 11.54 -5.60
CA LEU A 156 3.89 11.22 -4.17
C LEU A 156 2.53 11.13 -3.47
N GLY A 157 1.44 11.29 -4.23
CA GLY A 157 0.07 11.18 -3.74
C GLY A 157 -0.27 12.13 -2.58
N SER A 158 -1.40 11.85 -1.93
CA SER A 158 -1.94 12.65 -0.82
C SER A 158 -1.22 12.46 0.52
N SER A 159 -0.35 11.44 0.64
CA SER A 159 0.38 11.12 1.87
C SER A 159 1.90 11.32 1.77
N GLY A 160 2.42 11.66 0.59
CA GLY A 160 3.81 12.07 0.43
C GLY A 160 4.08 13.46 1.02
N GLY A 161 5.35 13.72 1.35
CA GLY A 161 5.80 15.04 1.78
C GLY A 161 5.74 16.06 0.63
N THR A 162 5.19 17.24 0.89
CA THR A 162 4.89 18.26 -0.13
C THR A 162 6.11 18.71 -0.94
N ASN A 163 7.28 18.78 -0.29
CA ASN A 163 8.55 19.22 -0.92
C ASN A 163 9.32 18.08 -1.61
N LEU A 164 8.93 16.83 -1.42
CA LEU A 164 9.69 15.69 -1.92
C LEU A 164 9.58 15.55 -3.44
N LEU A 165 8.48 15.99 -4.04
CA LEU A 165 8.33 15.97 -5.49
C LEU A 165 9.35 16.89 -6.17
N GLN A 166 9.61 18.09 -5.62
CA GLN A 166 10.67 18.98 -6.09
C GLN A 166 12.04 18.28 -6.04
N VAL A 167 12.35 17.57 -4.95
CA VAL A 167 13.61 16.82 -4.82
C VAL A 167 13.74 15.74 -5.89
N VAL A 168 12.65 15.06 -6.23
CA VAL A 168 12.62 14.07 -7.32
C VAL A 168 12.84 14.73 -8.67
N LEU A 169 12.13 15.83 -8.98
CA LEU A 169 12.30 16.55 -10.24
C LEU A 169 13.74 17.05 -10.40
N ASP A 170 14.29 17.68 -9.36
CA ASP A 170 15.67 18.17 -9.38
C ASP A 170 16.70 17.05 -9.52
N ALA A 171 16.41 15.85 -9.02
CA ALA A 171 17.28 14.68 -9.14
C ALA A 171 17.33 14.12 -10.57
N LEU A 172 16.23 14.28 -11.31
CA LEU A 172 16.06 13.72 -12.65
C LEU A 172 16.37 14.75 -13.76
N ALA A 173 16.59 16.01 -13.40
CA ALA A 173 16.78 17.13 -14.33
C ALA A 173 17.89 16.89 -15.37
N ASP A 174 19.01 16.32 -14.93
CA ASP A 174 20.20 16.10 -15.78
C ASP A 174 20.23 14.69 -16.41
N LEU A 175 19.22 13.86 -16.15
CA LEU A 175 19.14 12.53 -16.72
C LEU A 175 18.52 12.57 -18.13
N PRO A 176 18.96 11.70 -19.06
CA PRO A 176 18.39 11.61 -20.40
C PRO A 176 17.05 10.85 -20.37
N VAL A 177 16.07 11.40 -19.65
CA VAL A 177 14.73 10.84 -19.44
C VAL A 177 13.68 11.93 -19.63
N THR A 178 12.44 11.52 -19.88
CA THR A 178 11.25 12.38 -19.83
C THR A 178 10.55 12.13 -18.50
N VAL A 179 10.28 13.15 -17.70
CA VAL A 179 9.53 12.98 -16.45
C VAL A 179 8.09 13.45 -16.65
N ILE A 180 7.11 12.59 -16.41
CA ILE A 180 5.71 13.01 -16.25
C ILE A 180 5.38 13.00 -14.76
N ALA A 181 4.86 14.10 -14.22
CA ALA A 181 4.65 14.23 -12.78
C ALA A 181 3.23 14.68 -12.43
N ALA A 182 2.66 14.05 -11.41
CA ALA A 182 1.39 14.45 -10.80
C ALA A 182 1.63 15.02 -9.40
N THR A 183 1.22 16.29 -9.19
CA THR A 183 1.39 17.00 -7.89
C THR A 183 0.37 16.56 -6.84
N ALA A 184 -0.75 15.95 -7.28
CA ALA A 184 -1.92 15.66 -6.47
C ALA A 184 -2.50 16.92 -5.78
N ASP A 185 -2.35 18.10 -6.40
CA ASP A 185 -2.82 19.40 -5.90
C ASP A 185 -2.24 19.78 -4.51
N ARG A 186 -1.00 19.32 -4.23
CA ARG A 186 -0.36 19.47 -2.92
C ARG A 186 1.08 19.99 -2.95
N SER A 187 1.68 20.04 -4.13
CA SER A 187 3.07 20.44 -4.28
C SER A 187 3.16 21.78 -4.98
N ASP A 188 3.55 22.81 -4.23
CA ASP A 188 4.08 24.05 -4.80
C ASP A 188 5.51 23.79 -5.27
N LEU A 189 5.65 23.66 -6.59
CA LEU A 189 6.95 23.49 -7.22
C LEU A 189 7.61 24.86 -7.40
N SER A 190 8.83 25.00 -6.91
CA SER A 190 9.61 26.23 -7.08
C SER A 190 10.23 26.33 -8.48
N ASN A 191 10.48 25.19 -9.13
CA ASN A 191 11.02 25.11 -10.47
C ASN A 191 10.61 23.78 -11.14
N VAL A 192 10.37 23.82 -12.44
CA VAL A 192 10.11 22.62 -13.26
C VAL A 192 11.25 22.44 -14.26
N PRO A 193 12.05 21.36 -14.15
CA PRO A 193 13.12 21.07 -15.10
C PRO A 193 12.62 20.96 -16.55
N ALA A 194 13.49 21.25 -17.52
CA ALA A 194 13.12 21.26 -18.95
C ALA A 194 12.67 19.88 -19.49
N ASN A 195 13.04 18.79 -18.82
CA ASN A 195 12.64 17.43 -19.17
C ASN A 195 11.37 16.95 -18.42
N ALA A 196 10.74 17.81 -17.62
CA ALA A 196 9.59 17.48 -16.80
C ALA A 196 8.29 18.10 -17.32
N PHE A 197 7.24 17.28 -17.36
CA PHE A 197 5.89 17.62 -17.74
C PHE A 197 4.98 17.39 -16.53
N VAL A 198 4.42 18.47 -16.00
CA VAL A 198 3.70 18.45 -14.72
C VAL A 198 2.22 18.73 -14.94
N ALA A 199 1.37 18.03 -14.19
CA ALA A 199 -0.06 18.32 -14.05
C ALA A 199 -0.49 18.04 -12.60
N ASP A 200 -1.65 18.55 -12.18
CA ASP A 200 -2.14 18.26 -10.84
C ASP A 200 -2.55 16.80 -10.69
N TYR A 201 -3.23 16.30 -11.71
CA TYR A 201 -3.67 14.92 -11.81
C TYR A 201 -3.32 14.34 -13.19
N LEU A 202 -2.95 13.08 -13.19
CA LEU A 202 -2.73 12.27 -14.39
C LEU A 202 -3.59 11.01 -14.30
N PRO A 203 -3.99 10.41 -15.44
CA PRO A 203 -4.58 9.07 -15.45
C PRO A 203 -3.50 8.06 -15.01
N GLY A 204 -3.47 7.73 -13.72
CA GLY A 204 -2.36 7.02 -13.06
C GLY A 204 -1.99 5.69 -13.71
N GLU A 205 -2.99 4.87 -14.05
CA GLU A 205 -2.77 3.60 -14.77
C GLU A 205 -2.12 3.81 -16.15
N ALA A 206 -2.60 4.79 -16.93
CA ALA A 206 -2.02 5.10 -18.24
C ALA A 206 -0.62 5.72 -18.13
N ALA A 207 -0.37 6.53 -17.10
CA ALA A 207 0.94 7.09 -16.80
C ALA A 207 1.95 6.00 -16.41
N ALA A 208 1.54 5.06 -15.56
CA ALA A 208 2.32 3.88 -15.21
C ALA A 208 2.63 3.06 -16.47
N ALA A 209 1.63 2.74 -17.30
CA ALA A 209 1.79 1.96 -18.53
C ALA A 209 2.74 2.59 -19.56
N ARG A 210 2.80 3.92 -19.65
CA ARG A 210 3.73 4.63 -20.53
C ARG A 210 5.15 4.75 -19.98
N SER A 211 5.36 4.45 -18.70
CA SER A 211 6.64 4.67 -18.02
C SER A 211 7.57 3.46 -18.05
N ALA A 212 8.87 3.73 -17.97
CA ALA A 212 9.91 2.73 -17.76
C ALA A 212 10.15 2.46 -16.27
N VAL A 213 9.90 3.46 -15.41
CA VAL A 213 9.98 3.39 -13.95
C VAL A 213 8.92 4.31 -13.34
N VAL A 214 8.27 3.86 -12.26
CA VAL A 214 7.40 4.70 -11.42
C VAL A 214 8.14 5.12 -10.15
N VAL A 215 8.22 6.42 -9.89
CA VAL A 215 8.72 6.99 -8.64
C VAL A 215 7.54 7.44 -7.79
N CYS A 216 7.34 6.84 -6.61
CA CYS A 216 6.21 7.18 -5.75
C CYS A 216 6.54 7.24 -4.26
N ASN A 217 5.54 7.49 -3.42
CA ASN A 217 5.67 7.46 -1.96
C ASN A 217 5.72 6.03 -1.36
N GLY A 218 5.64 5.00 -2.20
CA GLY A 218 5.62 3.59 -1.77
C GLY A 218 4.24 3.08 -1.31
N GLY A 219 3.15 3.82 -1.53
CA GLY A 219 1.80 3.37 -1.20
C GLY A 219 1.28 2.29 -2.17
N SER A 220 0.46 1.37 -1.66
CA SER A 220 0.01 0.17 -2.39
C SER A 220 -0.66 0.50 -3.73
N LEU A 221 -1.57 1.49 -3.78
CA LEU A 221 -2.30 1.86 -5.02
C LEU A 221 -1.37 2.16 -6.21
N THR A 222 -0.45 3.12 -6.07
CA THR A 222 0.46 3.51 -7.16
C THR A 222 1.45 2.39 -7.49
N THR A 223 1.90 1.63 -6.48
CA THR A 223 2.77 0.48 -6.75
C THR A 223 2.06 -0.62 -7.52
N GLN A 224 0.77 -0.88 -7.24
CA GLN A 224 -0.01 -1.89 -7.97
C GLN A 224 -0.28 -1.46 -9.40
N GLN A 225 -0.58 -0.19 -9.65
CA GLN A 225 -0.69 0.36 -11.01
C GLN A 225 0.59 0.15 -11.82
N ALA A 226 1.76 0.38 -11.20
CA ALA A 226 3.05 0.14 -11.84
C ALA A 226 3.29 -1.35 -12.11
N LEU A 227 3.07 -2.22 -11.11
CA LEU A 227 3.30 -3.64 -11.24
C LEU A 227 2.39 -4.30 -12.27
N LEU A 228 1.11 -3.90 -12.36
CA LEU A 228 0.20 -4.37 -13.41
C LEU A 228 0.63 -3.98 -14.82
N ALA A 229 1.29 -2.82 -14.96
CA ALA A 229 1.92 -2.41 -16.21
C ALA A 229 3.28 -3.12 -16.47
N GLY A 230 3.72 -3.98 -15.56
CA GLY A 230 5.03 -4.61 -15.60
C GLY A 230 6.18 -3.61 -15.41
N VAL A 231 5.93 -2.51 -14.69
CA VAL A 231 6.89 -1.41 -14.49
C VAL A 231 7.46 -1.44 -13.07
N PRO A 232 8.79 -1.38 -12.91
CA PRO A 232 9.41 -1.36 -11.59
C PRO A 232 9.19 -0.03 -10.85
N VAL A 233 9.28 -0.10 -9.53
CA VAL A 233 8.95 1.02 -8.63
C VAL A 233 10.17 1.49 -7.84
N VAL A 234 10.41 2.80 -7.81
CA VAL A 234 11.26 3.45 -6.81
C VAL A 234 10.35 4.13 -5.78
N GLY A 235 10.25 3.56 -4.59
CA GLY A 235 9.36 4.04 -3.53
C GLY A 235 10.10 4.86 -2.48
N ILE A 236 9.68 6.09 -2.26
CA ILE A 236 10.17 7.01 -1.23
C ILE A 236 9.24 6.91 -0.03
N ALA A 237 9.50 5.92 0.84
CA ALA A 237 8.64 5.62 1.98
C ALA A 237 8.97 6.51 3.18
N SER A 238 7.95 6.74 4.00
CA SER A 238 8.03 7.52 5.24
C SER A 238 7.34 6.80 6.41
N ASN A 239 6.17 6.21 6.18
CA ASN A 239 5.38 5.55 7.21
C ASN A 239 5.49 4.01 7.12
N LEU A 240 5.01 3.33 8.16
CA LEU A 240 5.13 1.88 8.30
C LEU A 240 4.46 1.12 7.15
N ASP A 241 3.31 1.58 6.67
CA ASP A 241 2.56 0.95 5.58
C ASP A 241 3.34 1.01 4.25
N GLN A 242 3.86 2.18 3.90
CA GLN A 242 4.71 2.39 2.71
C GLN A 242 5.99 1.55 2.78
N HIS A 243 6.62 1.48 3.96
CA HIS A 243 7.82 0.65 4.16
C HIS A 243 7.48 -0.84 4.01
N LEU A 244 6.38 -1.32 4.58
CA LEU A 244 5.95 -2.73 4.46
C LEU A 244 5.68 -3.11 2.99
N ASN A 245 5.00 -2.23 2.26
CA ASN A 245 4.73 -2.43 0.84
C ASN A 245 6.03 -2.47 0.03
N MET A 246 6.89 -1.47 0.19
CA MET A 246 8.15 -1.40 -0.56
C MET A 246 9.16 -2.49 -0.20
N GLU A 247 9.21 -2.95 1.06
CA GLU A 247 9.99 -4.13 1.43
C GLU A 247 9.47 -5.40 0.74
N ALA A 248 8.16 -5.49 0.45
CA ALA A 248 7.63 -6.59 -0.36
C ALA A 248 8.08 -6.50 -1.82
N LEU A 249 8.05 -5.30 -2.41
CA LEU A 249 8.53 -5.07 -3.77
C LEU A 249 10.05 -5.33 -3.91
N GLU A 250 10.86 -4.88 -2.94
CA GLU A 250 12.30 -5.14 -2.94
C GLU A 250 12.61 -6.63 -2.84
N ARG A 251 11.91 -7.38 -1.95
CA ARG A 251 12.05 -8.84 -1.85
C ARG A 251 11.66 -9.56 -3.13
N ALA A 252 10.65 -9.06 -3.84
CA ALA A 252 10.24 -9.58 -5.14
C ALA A 252 11.19 -9.18 -6.28
N GLY A 253 12.12 -8.25 -6.04
CA GLY A 253 13.03 -7.69 -7.03
C GLY A 253 12.36 -6.71 -7.99
N ALA A 254 11.14 -6.25 -7.71
CA ALA A 254 10.36 -5.37 -8.59
C ALA A 254 10.37 -3.89 -8.16
N GLY A 255 11.12 -3.55 -7.12
CA GLY A 255 11.27 -2.17 -6.71
C GLY A 255 12.49 -1.90 -5.85
N MET A 256 12.69 -0.62 -5.54
CA MET A 256 13.77 -0.10 -4.71
C MET A 256 13.20 0.85 -3.65
N LEU A 257 13.58 0.63 -2.39
CA LEU A 257 13.13 1.42 -1.26
C LEU A 257 14.11 2.56 -0.95
N LEU A 258 13.62 3.79 -1.05
CA LEU A 258 14.28 4.99 -0.53
C LEU A 258 13.56 5.44 0.74
N ARG A 259 14.35 5.83 1.75
CA ARG A 259 13.83 6.39 3.00
C ARG A 259 13.88 7.91 2.94
N THR A 260 12.79 8.57 3.30
CA THR A 260 12.67 10.03 3.27
C THR A 260 13.74 10.71 4.13
N GLU A 261 14.04 10.17 5.31
CA GLU A 261 15.05 10.68 6.27
C GLU A 261 16.47 10.81 5.70
N ARG A 262 16.78 10.02 4.66
CA ARG A 262 18.09 9.89 4.00
C ARG A 262 18.03 10.27 2.52
N LEU A 263 16.94 10.87 2.08
CA LEU A 263 16.75 11.21 0.68
C LEU A 263 17.75 12.29 0.25
N SER A 264 18.31 12.12 -0.95
CA SER A 264 19.12 13.14 -1.62
C SER A 264 18.91 13.02 -3.12
N ARG A 265 19.17 14.10 -3.86
CA ARG A 265 19.06 14.11 -5.33
C ARG A 265 19.85 12.95 -5.95
N ARG A 266 21.10 12.77 -5.50
CA ARG A 266 21.96 11.66 -5.93
C ARG A 266 21.34 10.28 -5.68
N ARG A 267 20.75 10.05 -4.50
CA ARG A 267 20.14 8.74 -4.19
C ARG A 267 18.92 8.44 -5.06
N VAL A 268 18.12 9.46 -5.38
CA VAL A 268 16.98 9.32 -6.30
C VAL A 268 17.49 9.01 -7.70
N ALA A 269 18.45 9.78 -8.21
CA ALA A 269 19.05 9.58 -9.52
C ALA A 269 19.67 8.18 -9.66
N ASP A 270 20.51 7.78 -8.68
CA ASP A 270 21.15 6.46 -8.65
C ASP A 270 20.12 5.32 -8.64
N ALA A 271 19.02 5.46 -7.90
CA ALA A 271 17.97 4.45 -7.84
C ALA A 271 17.21 4.34 -9.17
N VAL A 272 16.83 5.47 -9.78
CA VAL A 272 16.15 5.48 -11.07
C VAL A 272 17.05 4.92 -12.17
N GLN A 273 18.33 5.30 -12.21
CA GLN A 273 19.29 4.76 -13.17
C GLN A 273 19.48 3.25 -13.03
N ARG A 274 19.52 2.72 -11.80
CA ARG A 274 19.60 1.27 -11.57
C ARG A 274 18.31 0.56 -12.03
N ALA A 275 17.14 1.09 -11.69
CA ALA A 275 15.87 0.53 -12.12
C ALA A 275 15.70 0.53 -13.65
N LEU A 276 16.28 1.52 -14.34
CA LEU A 276 16.33 1.58 -15.81
C LEU A 276 17.37 0.61 -16.41
N GLY A 277 18.55 0.50 -15.79
CA GLY A 277 19.69 -0.23 -16.35
C GLY A 277 19.70 -1.73 -16.08
N ASP A 278 19.06 -2.18 -15.00
CA ASP A 278 18.99 -3.60 -14.63
C ASP A 278 17.66 -4.21 -15.04
N ALA A 279 17.70 -5.04 -16.10
CA ALA A 279 16.55 -5.75 -16.63
C ALA A 279 15.86 -6.68 -15.60
N GLY A 280 16.55 -7.07 -14.53
CA GLY A 280 15.99 -7.88 -13.44
C GLY A 280 14.78 -7.23 -12.80
N TYR A 281 14.79 -5.90 -12.63
CA TYR A 281 13.64 -5.16 -12.07
C TYR A 281 12.42 -5.24 -12.98
N ARG A 282 12.61 -5.04 -14.29
CA ARG A 282 11.54 -5.14 -15.28
C ARG A 282 10.98 -6.56 -15.37
N GLN A 283 11.85 -7.56 -15.38
CA GLN A 283 11.45 -8.97 -15.42
C GLN A 283 10.65 -9.37 -14.17
N ALA A 284 11.06 -8.90 -12.99
CA ALA A 284 10.32 -9.12 -11.76
C ALA A 284 8.95 -8.44 -11.78
N ALA A 285 8.88 -7.19 -12.23
CA ALA A 285 7.62 -6.48 -12.38
C ALA A 285 6.68 -7.19 -13.38
N LEU A 286 7.18 -7.69 -14.50
CA LEU A 286 6.40 -8.47 -15.47
C LEU A 286 5.84 -9.78 -14.87
N ARG A 287 6.64 -10.52 -14.08
CA ARG A 287 6.14 -11.72 -13.38
C ARG A 287 5.02 -11.38 -12.39
N LEU A 288 5.14 -10.25 -11.69
CA LEU A 288 4.08 -9.78 -10.81
C LEU A 288 2.86 -9.29 -11.60
N ALA A 289 3.04 -8.70 -12.78
CA ALA A 289 1.94 -8.33 -13.67
C ALA A 289 1.09 -9.55 -14.05
N GLU A 290 1.74 -10.65 -14.42
CA GLU A 290 1.06 -11.94 -14.69
C GLU A 290 0.31 -12.47 -13.46
N ALA A 291 0.89 -12.31 -12.27
CA ALA A 291 0.24 -12.70 -11.02
C ALA A 291 -0.99 -11.84 -10.69
N LEU A 292 -0.86 -10.53 -10.87
CA LEU A 292 -1.91 -9.54 -10.63
C LEU A 292 -3.03 -9.59 -11.66
N GLY A 293 -2.74 -10.07 -12.88
CA GLY A 293 -3.70 -10.24 -13.97
C GLY A 293 -4.46 -11.57 -13.96
N ARG A 294 -4.26 -12.43 -12.95
CA ARG A 294 -5.06 -13.65 -12.79
C ARG A 294 -6.52 -13.32 -12.53
N ASP A 295 -7.38 -14.27 -12.88
CA ASP A 295 -8.78 -14.22 -12.48
C ASP A 295 -8.86 -14.48 -10.97
N PHE A 296 -9.21 -13.42 -10.23
CA PHE A 296 -9.61 -13.52 -8.84
C PHE A 296 -11.13 -13.62 -8.83
N ASP A 297 -11.69 -14.48 -7.98
CA ASP A 297 -13.14 -14.57 -7.78
C ASP A 297 -13.75 -13.16 -7.80
N GLY A 298 -14.68 -12.92 -8.72
CA GLY A 298 -15.25 -11.58 -8.87
C GLY A 298 -15.80 -11.09 -7.53
N PHE A 299 -15.68 -9.79 -7.25
CA PHE A 299 -16.06 -9.23 -5.94
C PHE A 299 -17.48 -9.63 -5.49
N SER A 300 -18.40 -9.83 -6.44
CA SER A 300 -19.76 -10.35 -6.20
C SER A 300 -19.79 -11.73 -5.53
N GLN A 301 -18.87 -12.64 -5.87
CA GLN A 301 -18.76 -13.96 -5.25
C GLN A 301 -18.34 -13.86 -3.78
N HIS A 302 -17.44 -12.92 -3.46
CA HIS A 302 -17.07 -12.63 -2.08
C HIS A 302 -18.22 -12.02 -1.29
N VAL A 303 -19.01 -11.14 -1.91
CA VAL A 303 -20.25 -10.60 -1.32
C VAL A 303 -21.24 -11.72 -1.00
N HIS A 304 -21.51 -12.62 -1.95
CA HIS A 304 -22.38 -13.79 -1.72
C HIS A 304 -21.86 -14.66 -0.57
N THR A 305 -20.57 -14.94 -0.53
CA THR A 305 -19.95 -15.73 0.54
C THR A 305 -20.14 -15.06 1.90
N ALA A 306 -19.86 -13.75 1.99
CA ALA A 306 -19.99 -13.00 3.23
C ALA A 306 -21.44 -12.93 3.75
N LEU A 307 -22.43 -12.76 2.86
CA LEU A 307 -23.85 -12.76 3.23
C LEU A 307 -24.34 -14.13 3.75
N HIS A 308 -23.70 -15.23 3.35
CA HIS A 308 -24.05 -16.57 3.80
C HIS A 308 -23.27 -17.04 5.04
N LEU A 309 -22.23 -16.30 5.47
CA LEU A 309 -21.55 -16.52 6.75
C LEU A 309 -22.43 -16.02 7.90
N ARG A 310 -23.33 -16.88 8.41
CA ARG A 310 -24.16 -16.54 9.57
C ARG A 310 -23.33 -16.45 10.86
N PRO A 311 -23.59 -15.46 11.76
CA PRO A 311 -22.91 -15.32 13.05
C PRO A 311 -22.96 -16.59 13.92
N ASP A 312 -24.06 -17.34 13.87
CA ASP A 312 -24.30 -18.52 14.71
C ASP A 312 -23.36 -19.72 14.43
N ASN A 313 -22.77 -19.78 13.23
CA ASN A 313 -21.85 -20.86 12.87
C ASN A 313 -20.43 -20.66 13.45
N MET A 314 -20.08 -19.45 13.91
CA MET A 314 -18.74 -19.13 14.41
C MET A 314 -18.56 -19.42 15.91
N ALA A 315 -19.64 -19.36 16.71
CA ALA A 315 -19.58 -19.70 18.15
C ALA A 315 -19.21 -21.18 18.40
N ARG A 316 -19.43 -22.06 17.41
CA ARG A 316 -19.07 -23.48 17.49
C ARG A 316 -17.61 -23.77 17.11
N GLY A 317 -16.95 -22.90 16.34
CA GLY A 317 -15.57 -23.09 15.89
C GLY A 317 -14.51 -22.71 16.93
N VAL A 318 -14.80 -21.75 17.81
CA VAL A 318 -13.87 -21.31 18.87
C VAL A 318 -13.86 -22.26 20.08
N ALA A 319 -14.92 -23.06 20.26
CA ALA A 319 -15.03 -24.01 21.38
C ALA A 319 -14.24 -25.32 21.17
N THR A 320 -13.75 -25.61 19.95
CA THR A 320 -13.11 -26.90 19.61
C THR A 320 -11.59 -26.88 19.51
N GLU A 321 -10.92 -25.72 19.57
CA GLU A 321 -9.45 -25.62 19.55
C GLU A 321 -8.81 -25.50 20.95
N GLY A 322 -9.56 -25.84 22.00
CA GLY A 322 -9.09 -25.93 23.37
C GLY A 322 -9.10 -27.35 23.92
N ARG A 323 -8.25 -28.24 23.39
CA ARG A 323 -7.75 -29.44 24.07
C ARG A 323 -6.34 -29.76 23.62
#